data_AF-A0AAD5MRL2-F1
#
_entry.id   AF-A0AAD5MRL2-F1
#
_cell.length_a   1.000
_cell.length_b   1.000
_cell.length_c   1.000
_cell.angle_alpha   90.00
_cell.angle_beta   90.00
_cell.angle_gamma   90.00
#
_symmetry.space_group_name_H-M   'P 1'
#
loop_
_entity.id
_entity.type
_entity.pdbx_description
1 polymer ?
#
loop_
_entity_poly.entity_id
_entity_poly.type
_entity_poly.pdbx_seq_one_letter_code
_entity_poly.pdbx_strand_id
1 'polypeptide(L)'
;MLHCLIGLRRRQIFSAISNASIILSRHAAVGSKVVPMKANKGAIEEDAEKLAHYVCINYFIQGEEPGPKILPDSEYPSWLFELDLRKPPPLEDLDPEKDGWLYWRALRLRQIEQNRRIQKLKRRFLHLQNSPSMRKYRQF
;
A
#
# COMPACT_ATOMS: atom_id res chain seq x y z
N MET A 1 -41.51 19.40 18.58
CA MET A 1 -40.60 20.50 18.99
C MET A 1 -39.52 19.88 19.86
N LEU A 2 -38.21 19.93 19.60
CA LEU A 2 -37.37 20.66 18.68
C LEU A 2 -36.32 19.72 18.06
N HIS A 3 -36.00 19.97 16.80
CA HIS A 3 -34.79 19.51 16.12
C HIS A 3 -33.55 20.22 16.69
N CYS A 4 -32.42 19.50 16.81
CA CYS A 4 -31.08 20.09 16.76
C CYS A 4 -30.09 18.97 16.31
N LEU A 5 -29.92 18.75 15.01
CA LEU A 5 -28.84 19.33 14.19
C LEU A 5 -27.47 19.33 14.88
N ILE A 6 -26.68 18.26 14.72
CA ILE A 6 -25.26 18.37 14.32
C ILE A 6 -24.94 17.18 13.40
N GLY A 7 -25.09 17.43 12.10
CA GLY A 7 -24.46 16.62 11.06
C GLY A 7 -23.03 17.12 10.87
N LEU A 8 -22.05 16.37 11.33
CA LEU A 8 -20.65 16.54 10.90
C LEU A 8 -20.38 15.51 9.81
N ARG A 9 -20.65 15.93 8.57
CA ARG A 9 -20.19 15.27 7.34
C ARG A 9 -18.70 14.98 7.47
N ARG A 10 -18.33 13.70 7.54
CA ARG A 10 -16.97 13.24 7.27
C ARG A 10 -16.63 13.67 5.84
N ARG A 11 -15.87 14.76 5.71
CA ARG A 11 -15.22 15.13 4.45
C ARG A 11 -14.27 13.99 4.11
N GLN A 12 -14.63 13.20 3.11
CA GLN A 12 -13.68 12.37 2.39
C GLN A 12 -12.65 13.31 1.76
N ILE A 13 -11.42 13.29 2.27
CA ILE A 13 -10.29 13.90 1.59
C ILE A 13 -9.76 12.83 0.64
N PHE A 14 -10.40 12.71 -0.52
CA PHE A 14 -9.73 12.19 -1.71
C PHE A 14 -8.76 13.27 -2.18
N SER A 15 -7.54 13.28 -1.66
CA SER A 15 -6.45 14.02 -2.29
C SER A 15 -5.82 13.09 -3.32
N ALA A 16 -6.29 13.19 -4.57
CA ALA A 16 -5.55 12.72 -5.72
C ALA A 16 -4.20 13.46 -5.73
N ILE A 17 -3.14 12.78 -5.29
CA ILE A 17 -1.78 13.25 -5.49
C ILE A 17 -1.34 12.66 -6.82
N SER A 18 -1.71 13.33 -7.91
CA SER A 18 -1.07 13.17 -9.21
C SER A 18 0.31 13.81 -9.12
N ASN A 19 1.30 13.06 -8.63
CA ASN A 19 2.70 13.49 -8.68
C ASN A 19 3.26 13.24 -10.08
N ALA A 20 2.78 14.01 -11.06
CA ALA A 20 3.52 14.22 -12.29
C ALA A 20 4.55 15.34 -12.05
N SER A 21 5.64 15.01 -11.35
CA SER A 21 6.81 15.88 -11.32
C SER A 21 7.48 15.80 -12.69
N ILE A 22 7.10 16.71 -13.60
CA ILE A 22 7.83 16.99 -14.83
C ILE A 22 9.20 17.52 -14.40
N ILE A 23 10.21 16.65 -14.36
CA ILE A 23 11.59 17.06 -14.23
C ILE A 23 11.99 17.64 -15.60
N LEU A 24 11.86 18.95 -15.76
CA LEU A 24 12.43 19.68 -16.89
C LEU A 24 13.96 19.75 -16.68
N SER A 25 14.65 18.65 -16.96
CA SER A 25 16.12 18.66 -17.00
C SER A 25 16.57 19.20 -18.35
N ARG A 26 16.90 20.49 -18.38
CA ARG A 26 17.58 21.14 -19.50
C ARG A 26 19.03 20.67 -19.55
N HIS A 27 19.33 19.70 -20.42
CA HIS A 27 20.69 19.46 -20.90
C HIS A 27 20.63 19.23 -22.42
N ALA A 28 20.80 20.31 -23.18
CA ALA A 28 21.01 20.24 -24.61
C ALA A 28 22.48 19.84 -24.85
N ALA A 29 22.74 18.53 -24.99
CA ALA A 29 24.00 18.03 -25.52
C ALA A 29 23.79 17.67 -27.00
N VAL A 30 24.30 18.55 -27.88
CA VAL A 30 24.45 18.26 -29.31
C VAL A 30 25.41 17.08 -29.44
N GLY A 31 24.91 15.94 -29.94
CA GLY A 31 25.68 14.70 -30.07
C GLY A 31 25.15 13.50 -29.29
N SER A 32 23.97 13.61 -28.68
CA SER A 32 23.31 12.47 -28.04
C SER A 32 22.90 11.45 -29.11
N LYS A 33 23.56 10.29 -29.17
CA LYS A 33 23.08 9.14 -29.94
C LYS A 33 21.61 8.91 -29.58
N VAL A 34 20.73 8.81 -30.57
CA VAL A 34 19.34 8.41 -30.35
C VAL A 34 19.38 6.99 -29.79
N VAL A 35 19.41 6.88 -28.47
CA VAL A 35 19.14 5.62 -27.78
C VAL A 35 17.68 5.32 -28.13
N PRO A 36 17.38 4.16 -28.75
CA PRO A 36 15.99 3.80 -28.99
C PRO A 36 15.29 3.82 -27.62
N MET A 37 14.31 4.72 -27.48
CA MET A 37 13.48 4.72 -26.29
C MET A 37 12.79 3.36 -26.28
N LYS A 38 13.17 2.50 -25.32
CA LYS A 38 12.49 1.23 -25.11
C LYS A 38 11.02 1.57 -24.90
N ALA A 39 10.13 0.99 -25.71
CA ALA A 39 8.71 1.07 -25.45
C ALA A 39 8.49 0.61 -23.99
N ASN A 40 7.86 1.47 -23.19
CA ASN A 40 7.56 1.12 -21.82
C ASN A 40 6.52 0.00 -21.86
N LYS A 41 6.95 -1.25 -21.71
CA LYS A 41 6.09 -2.44 -21.51
C LYS A 41 5.28 -2.39 -20.20
N GLY A 42 5.19 -1.23 -19.56
CA GLY A 42 4.36 -0.98 -18.38
C GLY A 42 2.96 -0.46 -18.75
N ALA A 43 2.63 -0.36 -20.04
CA ALA A 43 1.25 -0.14 -20.44
C ALA A 43 0.43 -1.38 -20.02
N ILE A 44 -0.63 -1.15 -19.26
CA ILE A 44 -1.54 -2.20 -18.82
C ILE A 44 -2.45 -2.52 -19.99
N GLU A 45 -2.62 -3.80 -20.32
CA GLU A 45 -3.57 -4.25 -21.35
C GLU A 45 -5.00 -3.84 -20.98
N GLU A 46 -5.73 -3.21 -21.90
CA GLU A 46 -7.10 -2.70 -21.67
C GLU A 46 -8.19 -3.61 -22.25
N ASP A 47 -7.80 -4.59 -23.08
CA ASP A 47 -8.73 -5.50 -23.77
C ASP A 47 -9.36 -6.51 -22.80
N ALA A 48 -10.67 -6.42 -22.58
CA ALA A 48 -11.41 -7.27 -21.64
C ALA A 48 -11.32 -8.77 -21.97
N GLU A 49 -11.39 -9.14 -23.25
CA GLU A 49 -11.32 -10.55 -23.68
C GLU A 49 -9.94 -11.16 -23.38
N LYS A 50 -8.87 -10.38 -23.60
CA LYS A 50 -7.51 -10.83 -23.28
C LYS A 50 -7.31 -11.01 -21.78
N LEU A 51 -7.81 -10.05 -20.98
CA LEU A 51 -7.71 -10.10 -19.51
C LEU A 51 -8.52 -11.25 -18.89
N ALA A 52 -9.62 -11.66 -19.51
CA ALA A 52 -10.45 -12.76 -19.04
C ALA A 52 -9.86 -14.15 -19.36
N HIS A 53 -9.06 -14.26 -20.43
CA HIS A 53 -8.51 -15.54 -20.88
C HIS A 53 -7.03 -15.75 -20.55
N TYR A 54 -6.27 -14.68 -20.31
CA TYR A 54 -4.82 -14.74 -20.16
C TYR A 54 -4.32 -14.00 -18.92
N VAL A 55 -3.23 -14.51 -18.36
CA VAL A 55 -2.52 -13.91 -17.23
C VAL A 55 -1.42 -13.00 -17.78
N CYS A 56 -1.70 -11.70 -17.87
CA CYS A 56 -0.81 -10.68 -18.43
C CYS A 56 0.36 -10.30 -17.47
N ILE A 57 1.12 -11.28 -16.99
CA ILE A 57 2.26 -11.09 -16.04
C ILE A 57 3.63 -11.16 -16.76
N ASN A 58 3.67 -11.56 -18.04
CA ASN A 58 4.91 -11.79 -18.76
C ASN A 58 5.74 -10.49 -18.90
N TYR A 59 6.91 -10.45 -18.28
CA TYR A 59 7.85 -9.32 -18.37
C TYR A 59 9.00 -9.56 -19.36
N PHE A 60 9.08 -10.74 -19.97
CA PHE A 60 10.14 -11.06 -20.92
C PHE A 60 9.94 -10.29 -22.23
N ILE A 61 11.06 -9.86 -22.82
CA ILE A 61 11.05 -9.16 -24.11
C ILE A 61 10.90 -10.15 -25.28
N GLN A 62 11.39 -11.36 -25.08
CA GLN A 62 11.37 -12.46 -26.04
C GLN A 62 10.30 -13.45 -25.59
N GLY A 63 9.10 -13.31 -26.12
CA GLY A 63 7.97 -14.17 -25.80
C GLY A 63 6.76 -13.77 -26.62
N GLU A 64 5.92 -14.74 -26.95
CA GLU A 64 4.61 -14.51 -27.56
C GLU A 64 3.72 -13.84 -26.49
N GLU A 65 3.28 -12.62 -26.76
CA GLU A 65 2.20 -11.97 -26.01
C GLU A 65 0.89 -12.59 -26.53
N PRO A 66 -0.11 -12.94 -25.69
CA PRO A 66 -0.28 -12.72 -24.25
C PRO A 66 0.32 -13.83 -23.36
N GLY A 67 0.41 -13.60 -22.04
CA GLY A 67 0.98 -14.56 -21.07
C GLY A 67 0.23 -15.89 -20.95
N PRO A 68 0.53 -16.72 -19.92
CA PRO A 68 -0.11 -18.03 -19.76
C PRO A 68 -1.64 -17.95 -19.76
N LYS A 69 -2.31 -18.86 -20.49
CA LYS A 69 -3.77 -18.95 -20.54
C LYS A 69 -4.33 -19.41 -19.19
N ILE A 70 -5.47 -18.87 -18.79
CA ILE A 70 -6.23 -19.32 -17.63
C ILE A 70 -6.89 -20.66 -17.97
N LEU A 71 -6.63 -21.66 -17.14
CA LEU A 71 -7.10 -23.04 -17.29
C LEU A 71 -8.44 -23.23 -16.54
N PRO A 72 -9.19 -24.32 -16.77
CA PRO A 72 -10.38 -24.62 -15.98
C PRO A 72 -10.02 -24.91 -14.51
N ASP A 73 -10.97 -24.65 -13.60
CA ASP A 73 -10.79 -24.79 -12.15
C ASP A 73 -10.29 -26.17 -11.70
N SER A 74 -10.60 -27.24 -12.46
CA SER A 74 -10.18 -28.62 -12.19
C SER A 74 -8.66 -28.84 -12.25
N GLU A 75 -7.93 -28.00 -12.98
CA GLU A 75 -6.47 -28.11 -13.11
C GLU A 75 -5.74 -27.46 -11.94
N TYR A 76 -6.43 -26.58 -11.21
CA TYR A 76 -5.87 -25.91 -10.04
C TYR A 76 -6.11 -26.73 -8.78
N PRO A 77 -5.18 -26.70 -7.82
CA PRO A 77 -5.34 -27.43 -6.57
C PRO A 77 -6.49 -26.83 -5.73
N SER A 78 -7.23 -27.69 -5.02
CA SER A 78 -8.43 -27.28 -4.26
C SER A 78 -8.17 -26.20 -3.22
N TRP A 79 -6.99 -26.22 -2.57
CA TRP A 79 -6.62 -25.24 -1.55
C TRP A 79 -6.63 -23.80 -2.08
N LEU A 80 -6.51 -23.58 -3.40
CA LEU A 80 -6.54 -22.25 -4.01
C LEU A 80 -7.88 -21.53 -3.77
N PHE A 81 -8.98 -22.29 -3.79
CA PHE A 81 -10.33 -21.76 -3.60
C PHE A 81 -10.74 -21.69 -2.13
N GLU A 82 -9.96 -22.29 -1.24
CA GLU A 82 -10.16 -22.28 0.20
C GLU A 82 -9.47 -21.08 0.89
N LEU A 83 -8.70 -20.26 0.14
CA LEU A 83 -8.05 -19.08 0.70
C LEU A 83 -9.06 -18.03 1.18
N ASP A 84 -8.84 -17.53 2.39
CA ASP A 84 -9.58 -16.38 2.92
C ASP A 84 -9.19 -15.09 2.17
N LEU A 85 -10.08 -14.62 1.29
CA LEU A 85 -9.95 -13.33 0.59
C LEU A 85 -10.40 -12.14 1.44
N ARG A 86 -10.78 -12.39 2.68
CA ARG A 86 -11.25 -11.35 3.61
C ARG A 86 -10.08 -10.53 4.12
N LYS A 87 -10.36 -9.27 4.47
CA LYS A 87 -9.38 -8.43 5.16
C LYS A 87 -8.95 -9.15 6.44
N PRO A 88 -7.65 -9.16 6.79
CA PRO A 88 -7.19 -9.75 8.04
C PRO A 88 -7.92 -9.12 9.23
N PRO A 89 -8.40 -9.93 10.20
CA PRO A 89 -9.10 -9.44 11.37
C PRO A 89 -8.19 -8.53 12.20
N PRO A 90 -8.76 -7.55 12.93
CA PRO A 90 -8.00 -6.73 13.87
C PRO A 90 -7.51 -7.57 15.05
N LEU A 91 -6.53 -7.04 15.79
CA LEU A 91 -5.92 -7.75 16.93
C LEU A 91 -6.94 -8.07 18.03
N GLU A 92 -7.93 -7.20 18.22
CA GLU A 92 -8.96 -7.35 19.24
C GLU A 92 -9.86 -8.57 19.03
N ASP A 93 -10.02 -9.01 17.78
CA ASP A 93 -10.89 -10.13 17.41
C ASP A 93 -10.13 -11.46 17.36
N LEU A 94 -8.80 -11.43 17.45
CA LEU A 94 -7.92 -12.60 17.38
C LEU A 94 -7.67 -13.18 18.78
N ASP A 95 -7.73 -14.50 18.90
CA ASP A 95 -7.51 -15.24 20.13
C ASP A 95 -6.15 -15.97 20.08
N PRO A 96 -5.24 -15.79 21.05
CA PRO A 96 -3.95 -16.46 21.07
C PRO A 96 -4.03 -17.99 21.06
N GLU A 97 -5.11 -18.58 21.60
CA GLU A 97 -5.27 -20.05 21.67
C GLU A 97 -5.83 -20.64 20.37
N LYS A 98 -6.66 -19.90 19.63
CA LYS A 98 -7.32 -20.38 18.40
C LYS A 98 -6.55 -20.01 17.14
N ASP A 99 -6.08 -18.77 17.06
CA ASP A 99 -5.42 -18.22 15.86
C ASP A 99 -3.90 -18.34 15.92
N GLY A 100 -3.37 -18.66 17.12
CA GLY A 100 -1.96 -18.96 17.37
C GLY A 100 -1.02 -17.89 16.81
N TRP A 101 -0.31 -18.23 15.72
CA TRP A 101 0.69 -17.37 15.09
C TRP A 101 0.14 -16.04 14.54
N LEU A 102 -1.09 -16.03 14.03
CA LEU A 102 -1.69 -14.83 13.44
C LEU A 102 -1.86 -13.71 14.48
N TYR A 103 -2.27 -14.08 15.70
CA TYR A 103 -2.38 -13.17 16.82
C TYR A 103 -1.02 -12.52 17.15
N TRP A 104 0.03 -13.32 17.32
CA TRP A 104 1.36 -12.79 17.68
C TRP A 104 1.96 -11.91 16.59
N ARG A 105 1.73 -12.26 15.32
CA ARG A 105 2.11 -11.42 14.19
C ARG A 105 1.39 -10.07 14.22
N ALA A 106 0.08 -10.06 14.46
CA ALA A 106 -0.72 -8.84 14.57
C ALA A 106 -0.28 -7.98 15.77
N LEU A 107 0.00 -8.59 16.92
CA LEU A 107 0.52 -7.91 18.11
C LEU A 107 1.87 -7.24 17.81
N ARG A 108 2.78 -7.95 17.13
CA ARG A 108 4.09 -7.40 16.79
C ARG A 108 3.99 -6.21 15.83
N LEU A 109 3.11 -6.28 14.83
CA LEU A 109 2.85 -5.17 13.92
C LEU A 109 2.31 -3.94 14.66
N ARG A 110 1.37 -4.14 15.60
CA ARG A 110 0.84 -3.05 16.44
C ARG A 110 1.92 -2.38 17.27
N GLN A 111 2.83 -3.15 17.89
CA GLN A 111 3.97 -2.61 18.65
C GLN A 111 4.90 -1.78 17.77
N ILE A 112 5.23 -2.27 16.57
CA ILE A 112 6.07 -1.55 15.61
C ILE A 112 5.42 -0.21 15.21
N GLU A 113 4.12 -0.22 14.94
CA GLU A 113 3.39 0.99 14.57
C GLU A 113 3.33 2.02 15.72
N GLN A 114 3.07 1.56 16.94
CA GLN A 114 3.14 2.41 18.14
C GLN A 114 4.52 3.03 18.31
N ASN A 115 5.59 2.24 18.15
CA ASN A 115 6.97 2.72 18.25
C ASN A 115 7.29 3.77 17.17
N ARG A 116 6.87 3.55 15.92
CA ARG A 116 7.01 4.53 14.83
C ARG A 116 6.28 5.83 15.15
N ARG A 117 5.06 5.74 15.68
CA ARG A 117 4.28 6.90 16.11
C ARG A 117 4.98 7.67 17.23
N ILE A 118 5.47 6.97 18.26
CA ILE A 118 6.22 7.57 19.37
C ILE A 118 7.49 8.25 18.87
N GLN A 119 8.27 7.60 18.00
CA GLN A 119 9.48 8.19 17.42
C GLN A 119 9.18 9.44 16.58
N LYS A 120 8.09 9.43 15.81
CA LYS A 120 7.62 10.61 15.05
C LYS A 120 7.26 11.77 15.99
N LEU A 121 6.58 11.49 17.09
CA LEU A 121 6.24 12.50 18.11
C LEU A 121 7.48 13.02 18.83
N LYS A 122 8.40 12.14 19.25
CA LYS A 122 9.67 12.52 19.88
C LYS A 122 10.48 13.47 18.99
N ARG A 123 10.58 13.18 17.70
CA ARG A 123 11.25 14.08 16.74
C ARG A 123 10.54 15.41 16.57
N ARG A 124 9.21 15.40 16.40
CA ARG A 124 8.42 16.64 16.23
C ARG A 124 8.48 17.56 17.44
N PHE A 125 8.42 16.98 18.64
CA PHE A 125 8.38 17.72 19.89
C PHE A 125 9.73 17.79 20.59
N LEU A 126 10.84 17.66 19.85
CA LEU A 126 12.19 17.68 20.43
C LEU A 126 12.44 18.95 21.28
N HIS A 127 12.02 20.11 20.75
CA HIS A 127 12.12 21.40 21.43
C HIS A 127 11.30 21.46 22.73
N LEU A 128 10.13 20.80 22.75
CA LEU A 128 9.27 20.75 23.93
C LEU A 128 9.82 19.82 25.01
N GLN A 129 10.54 18.75 24.64
CA GLN A 129 11.14 17.83 25.60
C GLN A 129 12.11 18.56 26.55
N ASN A 130 12.90 19.51 26.05
CA ASN A 130 13.91 20.23 26.85
C ASN A 130 13.42 21.58 27.42
N SER A 131 12.11 21.87 27.32
CA SER A 131 11.55 23.10 27.89
C SER A 131 11.59 23.10 29.42
N PRO A 132 11.89 24.25 30.07
CA PRO A 132 11.81 24.41 31.52
C PRO A 132 10.45 24.02 32.11
N SER A 133 9.36 24.15 31.35
CA SER A 133 8.00 23.79 31.78
C SER A 133 7.79 22.27 31.90
N MET A 134 8.40 21.47 31.02
CA MET A 134 8.27 20.01 31.02
C MET A 134 9.18 19.33 32.05
N ARG A 135 10.23 20.03 32.54
CA ARG A 135 11.20 19.50 33.51
C ARG A 135 10.56 19.16 34.87
N LYS A 136 9.48 19.87 35.24
CA LYS A 136 8.74 19.67 36.50
C LYS A 136 7.99 18.32 36.58
N TYR A 137 7.68 17.70 35.44
CA TYR A 137 6.92 16.45 35.36
C TYR A 137 7.80 15.20 35.18
N ARG A 138 9.14 15.35 35.27
CA ARG A 138 10.12 14.29 35.02
C ARG A 138 10.60 13.54 36.28
N GLN A 139 10.08 13.88 37.47
CA GLN A 139 10.58 13.44 38.79
C GLN A 139 9.70 12.39 39.49
N PHE A 140 8.81 11.71 38.78
CA PHE A 140 8.02 10.58 39.32
C PHE A 140 8.47 9.27 38.69
#